data_AF-A0A7K9ILP0-F1
#
_entry.id   AF-A0A7K9ILP0-F1
#
_cell.length_a   1.000
_cell.length_b   1.000
_cell.length_c   1.000
_cell.angle_alpha   90.00
_cell.angle_beta   90.00
_cell.angle_gamma   90.00
#
_symmetry.space_group_name_H-M   'P 1'
#
loop_
_entity.id
_entity.type
_entity.pdbx_description
1 polymer ?
#
loop_
_entity_poly.entity_id
_entity_poly.type
_entity_poly.pdbx_seq_one_letter_code
_entity_poly.pdbx_strand_id
1 'polypeptide(L)' 'MAKAGHSWSRPAAAAAQGEAEEEEGEDPLDAMIARTGCLEQHRQLQECMAEKQDWRHCQAPLRAFGACMARRQQRQ' A
#
# COMPACT_ATOMS: atom_id res chain seq x y z
N MET A 1 -22.42 -10.69 35.64
CA MET A 1 -20.98 -10.61 35.27
C MET A 1 -20.88 -10.17 33.81
N ALA A 2 -20.27 -9.03 33.50
CA ALA A 2 -19.99 -8.61 32.12
C ALA A 2 -18.47 -8.37 31.98
N LYS A 3 -17.84 -9.06 31.02
CA LYS A 3 -16.38 -9.04 30.79
C LYS A 3 -15.94 -7.71 30.17
N ALA A 4 -14.74 -7.27 30.55
CA ALA A 4 -14.12 -6.00 30.21
C ALA A 4 -13.98 -5.76 28.70
N GLY A 5 -14.26 -4.53 28.27
CA GLY A 5 -14.01 -4.05 26.91
C GLY A 5 -12.51 -3.95 26.63
N HIS A 6 -12.11 -4.29 25.41
CA HIS A 6 -10.74 -4.17 24.95
C HIS A 6 -10.35 -2.69 24.88
N SER A 7 -9.52 -2.24 25.81
CA SER A 7 -8.90 -0.91 25.82
C SER A 7 -7.78 -0.86 24.79
N TRP A 8 -8.05 -0.35 23.60
CA TRP A 8 -6.98 0.02 22.66
C TRP A 8 -6.35 1.35 23.14
N SER A 9 -5.44 1.25 24.11
CA SER A 9 -4.66 2.40 24.53
C SER A 9 -3.65 2.74 23.43
N ARG A 10 -3.97 3.70 22.55
CA ARG A 10 -2.94 4.38 21.75
C ARG A 10 -2.22 5.37 22.67
N PRO A 11 -0.91 5.22 22.93
CA PRO A 11 -0.17 6.26 23.63
C PRO A 11 -0.15 7.52 22.76
N ALA A 12 -0.42 8.67 23.37
CA ALA A 12 -0.40 10.00 22.77
C ALA A 12 1.03 10.49 22.39
N ALA A 13 1.89 9.57 21.98
CA ALA A 13 3.24 9.80 21.46
C ALA A 13 3.34 9.51 19.94
N ALA A 14 2.26 9.09 19.28
CA ALA A 14 2.19 8.89 17.82
C ALA A 14 1.78 10.16 17.04
N ALA A 15 1.85 11.34 17.67
CA ALA A 15 1.58 12.64 17.04
C ALA A 15 2.86 13.46 16.79
N ALA A 16 4.02 12.81 16.75
CA ALA A 16 5.31 13.42 16.45
C ALA A 16 6.10 12.54 15.48
N GLN A 17 5.48 12.21 14.34
CA GLN A 17 6.17 11.73 13.14
C GLN A 17 5.40 12.26 11.94
N GLY A 18 5.41 13.58 11.78
CA GLY A 18 4.84 14.27 10.63
C GLY A 18 5.82 15.25 9.99
N GLU A 19 7.07 15.30 10.46
CA GLU A 19 8.11 16.20 9.96
C GLU A 19 9.47 15.53 10.17
N ALA A 20 9.81 14.60 9.27
CA ALA A 20 11.19 14.21 9.00
C ALA A 20 11.28 14.08 7.49
N GLU A 21 11.74 15.19 6.90
CA GLU A 21 12.33 15.28 5.57
C GLU A 21 11.37 15.01 4.41
N GLU A 22 10.90 16.11 3.82
CA GLU A 22 10.79 16.27 2.38
C GLU A 22 12.16 15.96 1.72
N GLU A 23 12.61 14.71 1.80
CA GLU A 23 13.51 14.19 0.79
C GLU A 23 12.62 13.82 -0.38
N GLU A 24 12.94 14.36 -1.55
CA GLU A 24 12.43 13.98 -2.86
C GLU A 24 12.75 12.48 -3.12
N GLY A 25 12.12 11.60 -2.36
CA GLY A 25 12.41 10.18 -2.24
C GLY A 25 11.20 9.37 -2.66
N GLU A 26 11.43 8.41 -3.56
CA GLU A 26 10.42 7.43 -3.95
C GLU A 26 9.83 6.75 -2.70
N ASP A 27 8.50 6.59 -2.66
CA ASP A 27 7.83 5.96 -1.52
C ASP A 27 8.48 4.60 -1.24
N PRO A 28 8.78 4.25 0.03
CA PRO A 28 9.49 3.02 0.35
C PRO A 28 8.77 1.75 -0.12
N LEU A 29 7.42 1.76 -0.22
CA LEU A 29 6.67 0.67 -0.84
C LEU A 29 6.85 0.67 -2.35
N ASP A 30 6.79 1.82 -3.03
CA ASP A 30 7.08 1.94 -4.46
C ASP A 30 8.49 1.46 -4.80
N ALA A 31 9.51 1.82 -4.02
CA ALA A 31 10.88 1.35 -4.18
C ALA A 31 11.00 -0.18 -4.02
N MET A 32 10.26 -0.77 -3.06
CA MET A 32 10.18 -2.22 -2.92
C MET A 32 9.51 -2.87 -4.12
N ILE A 33 8.43 -2.28 -4.64
CA ILE A 33 7.71 -2.76 -5.81
C ILE A 33 8.57 -2.60 -7.08
N ALA A 34 9.37 -1.54 -7.21
CA ALA A 34 10.32 -1.35 -8.31
C ALA A 34 11.29 -2.53 -8.43
N ARG A 35 11.85 -2.98 -7.31
CA ARG A 35 12.74 -4.17 -7.25
C ARG A 35 12.06 -5.47 -7.66
N THR A 36 10.73 -5.51 -7.69
CA THR A 36 9.96 -6.68 -8.13
C THR A 36 9.76 -6.75 -9.64
N GLY A 37 9.90 -5.62 -10.35
CA GLY A 37 9.52 -5.48 -11.76
C GLY A 37 8.01 -5.34 -11.99
N CYS A 38 7.20 -5.22 -10.93
CA CYS A 38 5.73 -5.05 -11.01
C CYS A 38 5.26 -3.60 -10.83
N LEU A 39 6.17 -2.63 -10.97
CA LEU A 39 5.91 -1.21 -10.71
C LEU A 39 4.92 -0.59 -11.68
N GLU A 40 4.93 -1.02 -12.93
CA GLU A 40 4.00 -0.53 -13.95
C GLU A 40 2.54 -0.86 -13.59
N GLN A 41 2.27 -2.10 -13.18
CA GLN A 41 0.93 -2.52 -12.77
C GLN A 41 0.51 -1.85 -11.46
N HIS A 42 1.49 -1.51 -10.60
CA HIS A 42 1.23 -0.74 -9.39
C HIS A 42 0.80 0.71 -9.71
N ARG A 43 1.50 1.38 -10.63
CA ARG A 43 1.16 2.73 -11.08
C ARG A 43 -0.22 2.79 -11.73
N GLN A 44 -0.56 1.82 -12.59
CA GLN A 44 -1.91 1.72 -13.17
C GLN A 44 -3.00 1.55 -12.11
N LEU A 45 -2.69 0.83 -11.03
CA LEU A 45 -3.61 0.70 -9.90
C LEU A 45 -3.74 2.03 -9.14
N GLN A 46 -2.63 2.71 -8.85
CA GLN A 46 -2.64 4.03 -8.22
C GLN A 46 -3.43 5.04 -9.06
N GLU A 47 -3.23 5.08 -10.38
CA GLU A 47 -3.96 5.94 -11.32
C GLU A 47 -5.46 5.65 -11.26
N CYS A 48 -5.87 4.38 -11.36
CA CYS A 48 -7.29 4.02 -11.26
C CYS A 48 -7.90 4.44 -9.91
N MET A 49 -7.17 4.26 -8.81
CA MET A 49 -7.63 4.67 -7.48
C MET A 49 -7.70 6.19 -7.33
N ALA A 50 -6.78 6.94 -7.96
CA ALA A 50 -6.81 8.39 -8.00
C ALA A 50 -8.01 8.92 -8.79
N GLU A 51 -8.33 8.29 -9.93
CA GLU A 51 -9.46 8.68 -10.78
C GLU A 51 -10.82 8.27 -10.22
N LYS A 52 -10.94 7.01 -9.78
CA LYS A 52 -12.25 6.41 -9.41
C LYS A 52 -12.53 6.47 -7.92
N GLN A 53 -11.48 6.43 -7.09
CA GLN A 53 -11.58 6.34 -5.62
C GLN A 53 -12.44 5.16 -5.13
N ASP A 54 -12.69 4.18 -6.00
CA ASP A 54 -13.43 2.96 -5.69
C ASP A 54 -12.71 1.76 -6.30
N TRP A 55 -12.13 0.94 -5.42
CA TRP A 55 -11.39 -0.26 -5.79
C TRP A 55 -12.24 -1.27 -6.58
N ARG A 56 -13.57 -1.24 -6.45
CA ARG A 56 -14.48 -2.13 -7.21
C ARG A 56 -14.41 -1.86 -8.71
N HIS A 57 -14.16 -0.61 -9.10
CA HIS A 57 -13.97 -0.23 -10.50
C HIS A 57 -12.54 -0.50 -10.99
N CYS A 58 -11.59 -0.71 -10.06
CA CYS A 58 -10.18 -0.98 -10.33
C CYS A 58 -9.82 -2.48 -10.31
N GLN A 59 -10.80 -3.38 -10.48
CA GLN A 59 -10.55 -4.82 -10.48
C GLN A 59 -9.59 -5.30 -11.57
N ALA A 60 -9.54 -4.63 -12.72
CA ALA A 60 -8.63 -4.97 -13.80
C ALA A 60 -7.16 -4.69 -13.42
N PRO A 61 -6.76 -3.45 -13.06
CA PRO A 61 -5.40 -3.18 -12.60
C PRO A 61 -5.03 -3.95 -11.31
N LEU A 62 -5.98 -4.16 -10.39
CA LEU A 62 -5.78 -5.03 -9.21
C LEU A 62 -5.36 -6.45 -9.59
N ARG A 63 -6.09 -7.07 -10.54
CA ARG A 63 -5.78 -8.43 -11.01
C ARG A 63 -4.44 -8.48 -11.75
N ALA A 64 -4.12 -7.46 -12.55
CA ALA A 64 -2.85 -7.38 -13.26
C ALA A 64 -1.66 -7.29 -12.28
N PHE A 65 -1.75 -6.43 -11.27
CA PHE A 65 -0.74 -6.30 -10.23
C PHE A 65 -0.56 -7.60 -9.44
N GLY A 66 -1.67 -8.22 -9.00
CA GLY A 66 -1.64 -9.49 -8.29
C GLY A 66 -1.03 -10.62 -9.12
N ALA A 67 -1.35 -10.71 -10.41
CA ALA A 67 -0.77 -11.69 -11.32
C ALA A 67 0.74 -11.50 -11.51
N CYS A 68 1.22 -10.26 -11.62
CA CYS A 68 2.65 -9.97 -11.70
C CYS A 68 3.38 -10.44 -10.43
N MET A 69 2.86 -10.08 -9.26
CA MET A 69 3.46 -10.45 -7.97
C MET A 69 3.44 -11.96 -7.76
N ALA A 70 2.36 -12.66 -8.15
CA ALA A 70 2.29 -14.11 -8.10
C ALA A 70 3.34 -14.78 -8.99
N ARG A 71 3.59 -14.24 -10.20
CA ARG A 71 4.67 -14.74 -11.09
C ARG A 71 6.04 -14.52 -10.48
N ARG A 72 6.29 -13.36 -9.85
CA ARG A 72 7.54 -13.12 -9.14
C ARG A 72 7.75 -14.12 -8.00
N GLN A 73 6.74 -14.35 -7.17
CA GLN A 73 6.85 -15.28 -6.04
C GLN A 73 7.18 -16.71 -6.48
N GLN A 74 6.73 -17.13 -7.67
CA GLN A 74 7.08 -18.44 -8.24
C GLN A 74 8.51 -18.52 -8.80
N ARG A 75 9.15 -17.38 -9.05
CA ARG A 75 10.52 -17.29 -9.59
C ARG A 75 11.58 -17.06 -8.53
N GLN A 76 11.18 -16.81 -7.29
CA GLN A 76 12.07 -16.69 -6.13
C GLN A 76 12.08 -18.01 -5.37
#